data_AF-A0A6I9Y2J4-F1
#
_entry.id   AF-A0A6I9Y2J4-F1
#
_cell.length_a   1.000
_cell.length_b   1.000
_cell.length_c   1.000
_cell.angle_alpha   90.00
_cell.angle_beta   90.00
_cell.angle_gamma   90.00
#
_symmetry.space_group_name_H-M   'P 1'
#
loop_
_entity.id
_entity.type
_entity.pdbx_description
1 polymer ?
#
loop_
_entity_poly.entity_id
_entity_poly.type
_entity_poly.pdbx_seq_one_letter_code
_entity_poly.pdbx_strand_id
1 'polypeptide(L)'
;MNQVEATNIRENLRKLAAKPHMATTKGDQDLVKLLLERWNDPKSGLDKATEMRYDVFLSFPDPEKPNKVAVVLENNTEVFASKESEEKLTSDQEDPNIVKPYAAYGPPGIAEGKLVYANQGKTSDYEFLLSQSIDLKGTIAITRYGGAGRVAKAINGAKFGVIGVVVYTDPADINDGKSSPTETYPHSWYMPGSGVERGSFKTGFGDLLTPYFPAKNFTYRIPEDQISGISTIPVQPIGFEDAKVLICNLDGPKAE
;
A
#
# COMPACT_ATOMS: atom_id res chain seq x y z
N MET A 1 -28.20 -3.30 -26.33
CA MET A 1 -26.93 -2.64 -25.95
C MET A 1 -26.80 -1.20 -26.47
N ASN A 2 -27.71 -0.69 -27.33
CA ASN A 2 -27.63 0.65 -27.94
C ASN A 2 -28.00 1.83 -27.01
N GLN A 3 -28.08 1.62 -25.69
CA GLN A 3 -28.42 2.66 -24.71
C GLN A 3 -27.27 2.96 -23.75
N VAL A 4 -26.15 2.24 -23.89
CA VAL A 4 -24.94 2.45 -23.09
C VAL A 4 -24.07 3.46 -23.82
N GLU A 5 -24.11 4.71 -23.36
CA GLU A 5 -23.41 5.83 -23.99
C GLU A 5 -22.02 6.06 -23.37
N ALA A 6 -20.99 6.10 -24.22
CA ALA A 6 -19.61 6.37 -23.79
C ALA A 6 -19.47 7.72 -23.07
N THR A 7 -20.23 8.74 -23.50
CA THR A 7 -20.26 10.05 -22.86
C THR A 7 -20.76 9.96 -21.41
N ASN A 8 -21.80 9.15 -21.15
CA ASN A 8 -22.32 8.96 -19.79
C ASN A 8 -21.28 8.27 -18.89
N ILE A 9 -20.58 7.25 -19.42
CA ILE A 9 -19.50 6.57 -18.70
C ILE A 9 -18.38 7.55 -18.36
N ARG A 10 -17.96 8.40 -19.31
CA ARG A 10 -16.92 9.42 -19.11
C ARG A 10 -17.29 10.42 -18.02
N GLU A 11 -18.50 10.97 -18.07
CA GLU A 11 -18.95 11.95 -17.06
C GLU A 11 -19.13 11.30 -15.68
N ASN A 12 -19.54 10.03 -15.63
CA ASN A 12 -19.59 9.27 -14.39
C ASN A 12 -18.21 9.10 -13.79
N LEU A 13 -17.22 8.70 -14.58
CA LEU A 13 -15.84 8.54 -14.12
C LEU A 13 -15.28 9.87 -13.58
N ARG A 14 -15.50 10.99 -14.28
CA ARG A 14 -15.08 12.32 -13.79
C ARG A 14 -15.67 12.65 -12.42
N LYS A 15 -16.94 12.32 -12.18
CA LYS A 15 -17.60 12.57 -10.88
C LYS A 15 -17.09 11.63 -9.79
N LEU A 16 -16.93 10.35 -10.10
CA LEU A 16 -16.49 9.32 -9.15
C LEU A 16 -15.03 9.53 -8.71
N ALA A 17 -14.16 9.96 -9.64
CA ALA A 17 -12.73 10.15 -9.39
C ALA A 17 -12.33 11.59 -9.01
N ALA A 18 -13.29 12.48 -8.77
CA ALA A 18 -13.02 13.90 -8.55
C ALA A 18 -12.26 14.22 -7.24
N LYS A 19 -12.34 13.33 -6.24
CA LYS A 19 -11.73 13.49 -4.91
C LYS A 19 -11.29 12.14 -4.35
N PRO A 20 -10.32 12.10 -3.42
CA PRO A 20 -10.04 10.91 -2.65
C PRO A 20 -11.30 10.38 -1.94
N HIS A 21 -11.58 9.09 -2.10
CA HIS A 21 -12.75 8.43 -1.54
C HIS A 21 -12.35 7.11 -0.84
N MET A 22 -11.32 7.19 0.00
CA MET A 22 -10.89 6.07 0.85
C MET A 22 -12.06 5.62 1.73
N ALA A 23 -12.16 4.30 1.97
CA ALA A 23 -13.23 3.72 2.77
C ALA A 23 -13.42 4.48 4.10
N THR A 24 -14.67 4.70 4.49
CA THR A 24 -15.13 5.42 5.69
C THR A 24 -14.84 6.92 5.75
N THR A 25 -14.18 7.49 4.73
CA THR A 25 -13.98 8.94 4.65
C THR A 25 -15.24 9.68 4.20
N LYS A 26 -15.21 11.01 4.32
CA LYS A 26 -16.25 11.89 3.78
C LYS A 26 -16.46 11.68 2.27
N GLY A 27 -15.38 11.48 1.51
CA GLY A 27 -15.45 11.24 0.06
C GLY A 27 -16.21 9.95 -0.28
N ASP A 28 -15.94 8.86 0.44
CA ASP A 28 -16.66 7.60 0.31
C ASP A 28 -18.17 7.76 0.62
N GLN A 29 -18.49 8.41 1.74
CA GLN A 29 -19.88 8.68 2.12
C GLN A 29 -20.65 9.53 1.09
N ASP A 30 -19.97 10.47 0.43
CA ASP A 30 -20.57 11.28 -0.63
C ASP A 30 -20.85 10.45 -1.89
N LEU A 31 -20.00 9.46 -2.22
CA LEU A 31 -20.27 8.51 -3.30
C LEU A 31 -21.41 7.54 -2.97
N VAL A 32 -21.54 7.10 -1.71
CA VAL A 32 -22.70 6.31 -1.26
C VAL A 32 -23.99 7.09 -1.50
N LYS A 33 -24.02 8.38 -1.14
CA LYS A 33 -25.18 9.25 -1.37
C LYS A 33 -25.48 9.43 -2.85
N LEU A 34 -24.45 9.67 -3.67
CA LEU A 34 -24.59 9.79 -5.12
C LEU A 34 -25.23 8.53 -5.75
N LEU A 35 -24.79 7.35 -5.33
CA LEU A 35 -25.37 6.09 -5.82
C LEU A 35 -26.81 5.91 -5.36
N LEU A 36 -27.12 6.17 -4.09
CA LEU A 36 -28.48 6.09 -3.57
C LEU A 36 -29.42 7.08 -4.27
N GLU A 37 -28.98 8.29 -4.55
CA GLU A 37 -29.74 9.28 -5.32
C GLU A 37 -30.06 8.76 -6.72
N ARG A 38 -29.05 8.26 -7.45
CA ARG A 38 -29.23 7.75 -8.81
C ARG A 38 -30.10 6.51 -8.87
N TRP A 39 -29.93 5.58 -7.94
CA TRP A 39 -30.69 4.33 -7.93
C TRP A 39 -32.09 4.48 -7.34
N ASN A 40 -32.39 5.55 -6.61
CA ASN A 40 -33.76 5.86 -6.18
C ASN A 40 -34.43 6.93 -7.06
N ASP A 41 -33.84 7.31 -8.20
CA ASP A 41 -34.47 8.25 -9.15
C ASP A 41 -35.77 7.66 -9.71
N PRO A 42 -36.90 8.39 -9.66
CA PRO A 42 -38.22 7.86 -10.05
C PRO A 42 -38.36 7.61 -11.56
N LYS A 43 -37.44 8.09 -12.41
CA LYS A 43 -37.52 7.95 -13.88
C LYS A 43 -36.56 6.91 -14.43
N SER A 44 -35.43 6.70 -13.76
CA SER A 44 -34.29 5.93 -14.26
C SER A 44 -33.65 5.01 -13.22
N GLY A 45 -34.13 5.04 -11.98
CA GLY A 45 -33.64 4.24 -10.87
C GLY A 45 -34.16 2.80 -10.85
N LEU A 46 -33.84 2.12 -9.76
CA LEU A 46 -34.28 0.76 -9.43
C LEU A 46 -35.55 0.81 -8.58
N ASP A 47 -36.20 -0.34 -8.40
CA ASP A 47 -37.38 -0.45 -7.53
C ASP A 47 -37.06 -0.12 -6.06
N LYS A 48 -35.84 -0.43 -5.60
CA LYS A 48 -35.36 -0.15 -4.25
C LYS A 48 -33.83 -0.13 -4.18
N ALA A 49 -33.26 0.91 -3.57
CA ALA A 49 -31.85 0.96 -3.20
C ALA A 49 -31.67 1.45 -1.76
N THR A 50 -30.90 0.71 -0.96
CA THR A 50 -30.68 1.00 0.46
C THR A 50 -29.22 0.83 0.85
N GLU A 51 -28.76 1.62 1.82
CA GLU A 51 -27.45 1.47 2.45
C GLU A 51 -27.47 0.33 3.48
N MET A 52 -26.39 -0.46 3.53
CA MET A 52 -26.14 -1.41 4.62
C MET A 52 -24.79 -1.14 5.26
N ARG A 53 -24.79 -0.89 6.57
CA ARG A 53 -23.57 -0.60 7.33
C ARG A 53 -23.03 -1.82 8.06
N TYR A 54 -21.71 -1.88 8.13
CA TYR A 54 -20.93 -2.86 8.87
C TYR A 54 -19.80 -2.11 9.58
N ASP A 55 -19.58 -2.43 10.85
CA ASP A 55 -18.53 -1.83 11.64
C ASP A 55 -17.29 -2.72 11.46
N VAL A 56 -16.42 -2.43 10.50
CA VAL A 56 -15.29 -3.32 10.16
C VAL A 56 -13.97 -2.78 10.71
N PHE A 57 -13.04 -3.68 11.06
CA PHE A 57 -11.70 -3.30 11.48
C PHE A 57 -10.88 -2.85 10.27
N LEU A 58 -10.51 -1.58 10.25
CA LEU A 58 -9.66 -0.97 9.22
C LEU A 58 -8.36 -0.48 9.84
N SER A 59 -7.39 -0.17 8.98
CA SER A 59 -6.08 0.34 9.36
C SER A 59 -5.81 1.62 8.58
N PHE A 60 -5.29 2.64 9.25
CA PHE A 60 -4.93 3.94 8.68
C PHE A 60 -3.59 4.40 9.28
N PRO A 61 -2.78 5.17 8.54
CA PRO A 61 -1.59 5.79 9.11
C PRO A 61 -1.98 6.91 10.08
N ASP A 62 -1.11 7.21 11.04
CA ASP A 62 -1.27 8.35 11.94
C ASP A 62 -0.93 9.64 11.18
N PRO A 63 -1.87 10.59 10.99
CA PRO A 63 -1.60 11.83 10.27
C PRO A 63 -0.58 12.73 10.99
N GLU A 64 -0.49 12.64 12.32
CA GLU A 64 0.44 13.44 13.14
C GLU A 64 1.84 12.80 13.23
N LYS A 65 1.95 11.51 12.89
CA LYS A 65 3.21 10.74 12.92
C LYS A 65 3.38 9.96 11.63
N PRO A 66 3.77 10.63 10.54
CA PRO A 66 3.93 9.98 9.25
C PRO A 66 4.97 8.86 9.30
N ASN A 67 4.68 7.79 8.58
CA ASN A 67 5.64 6.72 8.36
C ASN A 67 6.81 7.25 7.53
N LYS A 68 8.04 6.85 7.90
CA LYS A 68 9.25 7.19 7.17
C LYS A 68 10.22 6.02 7.15
N VAL A 69 10.99 5.91 6.07
CA VAL A 69 12.19 5.06 5.99
C VAL A 69 13.39 5.99 5.97
N ALA A 70 14.36 5.76 6.84
CA ALA A 70 15.53 6.61 6.96
C ALA A 70 16.82 5.78 7.00
N VAL A 71 17.92 6.37 6.52
CA VAL A 71 19.27 5.87 6.77
C VAL A 71 19.89 6.72 7.86
N VAL A 72 20.30 6.05 8.94
CA VAL A 72 20.96 6.67 10.08
C VAL A 72 22.40 6.16 10.20
N LEU A 73 23.31 7.06 10.58
CA LEU A 73 24.69 6.71 10.94
C LEU A 73 24.75 6.24 12.40
N GLU A 74 25.88 5.66 12.82
CA GLU A 74 26.09 5.19 14.20
C GLU A 74 25.91 6.28 15.27
N ASN A 75 26.07 7.55 14.90
CA ASN A 75 25.84 8.70 15.77
C ASN A 75 24.38 9.21 15.78
N ASN A 76 23.45 8.44 15.20
CA ASN A 76 22.04 8.78 14.99
C ASN A 76 21.77 9.96 14.04
N THR A 77 22.76 10.37 13.24
CA THR A 77 22.53 11.38 12.20
C THR A 77 21.76 10.75 11.05
N GLU A 78 20.59 11.31 10.73
CA GLU A 78 19.81 10.97 9.53
C GLU A 78 20.51 11.54 8.28
N VAL A 79 20.92 10.67 7.36
CA VAL A 79 21.60 11.05 6.10
C VAL A 79 20.72 10.87 4.88
N PHE A 80 19.59 10.18 5.02
CA PHE A 80 18.55 10.02 4.02
C PHE A 80 17.21 9.77 4.69
N ALA A 81 16.14 10.30 4.10
CA ALA A 81 14.76 9.95 4.42
C ALA A 81 13.96 9.80 3.13
N SER A 82 13.14 8.75 3.06
CA SER A 82 12.17 8.56 1.98
C SER A 82 11.12 9.65 2.01
N LYS A 83 10.49 9.93 0.87
CA LYS A 83 9.34 10.82 0.82
C LYS A 83 8.17 10.26 1.64
N GLU A 84 7.49 11.14 2.37
CA GLU A 84 6.29 10.77 3.15
C GLU A 84 5.01 10.71 2.28
N SER A 85 5.06 11.24 1.06
CA SER A 85 3.95 11.28 0.11
C SER A 85 4.47 11.42 -1.32
N GLU A 86 3.62 11.13 -2.29
CA GLU A 86 3.85 11.43 -3.70
C GLU A 86 4.15 12.91 -3.93
N GLU A 87 4.92 13.20 -4.98
CA GLU A 87 5.01 14.54 -5.52
C GLU A 87 3.71 14.93 -6.23
N LYS A 88 3.38 16.23 -6.14
CA LYS A 88 2.19 16.80 -6.80
C LYS A 88 2.58 17.24 -8.21
N LEU A 89 2.28 16.39 -9.19
CA LEU A 89 2.60 16.58 -10.60
C LEU A 89 1.47 17.29 -11.38
N THR A 90 0.23 17.12 -10.93
CA THR A 90 -1.00 17.69 -11.48
C THR A 90 -1.92 18.19 -10.36
N SER A 91 -2.86 19.07 -10.70
CA SER A 91 -3.70 19.76 -9.69
C SER A 91 -4.63 18.83 -8.90
N ASP A 92 -5.00 17.67 -9.45
CA ASP A 92 -5.80 16.66 -8.78
C ASP A 92 -5.06 15.93 -7.64
N GLN A 93 -3.74 16.11 -7.55
CA GLN A 93 -2.90 15.57 -6.48
C GLN A 93 -2.68 16.57 -5.34
N GLU A 94 -3.32 17.74 -5.38
CA GLU A 94 -3.19 18.77 -4.35
C GLU A 94 -4.16 18.60 -3.17
N ASP A 95 -5.13 17.69 -3.26
CA ASP A 95 -6.15 17.48 -2.22
C ASP A 95 -5.50 17.06 -0.88
N PRO A 96 -5.73 17.79 0.22
CA PRO A 96 -5.12 17.49 1.51
C PRO A 96 -5.62 16.19 2.15
N ASN A 97 -6.70 15.59 1.63
CA ASN A 97 -7.24 14.32 2.11
C ASN A 97 -6.59 13.09 1.44
N ILE A 98 -5.59 13.29 0.58
CA ILE A 98 -4.80 12.18 0.05
C ILE A 98 -4.04 11.52 1.21
N VAL A 99 -4.40 10.27 1.51
CA VAL A 99 -3.74 9.47 2.54
C VAL A 99 -2.27 9.25 2.18
N LYS A 100 -1.35 9.39 3.15
CA LYS A 100 0.07 9.08 2.93
C LYS A 100 0.28 7.60 2.56
N PRO A 101 1.31 7.22 1.79
CA PRO A 101 1.58 5.82 1.50
C PRO A 101 1.83 5.01 2.77
N TYR A 102 1.18 3.85 2.88
CA TYR A 102 1.32 2.95 4.01
C TYR A 102 0.91 1.53 3.63
N ALA A 103 1.38 0.56 4.41
CA ALA A 103 0.93 -0.83 4.35
C ALA A 103 -0.25 -1.02 5.33
N ALA A 104 -1.48 -1.08 4.82
CA ALA A 104 -2.64 -1.27 5.71
C ALA A 104 -2.56 -2.62 6.43
N TYR A 105 -2.84 -2.63 7.73
CA TYR A 105 -2.67 -3.76 8.65
C TYR A 105 -1.21 -4.16 8.96
N GLY A 106 -0.23 -3.35 8.52
CA GLY A 106 1.13 -3.44 9.05
C GLY A 106 1.16 -2.99 10.52
N PRO A 107 1.86 -3.70 11.42
CA PRO A 107 1.91 -3.30 12.82
C PRO A 107 2.74 -2.01 12.98
N PRO A 108 2.36 -1.12 13.91
CA PRO A 108 3.19 0.03 14.24
C PRO A 108 4.51 -0.44 14.88
N GLY A 109 5.61 0.25 14.59
CA GLY A 109 6.89 -0.04 15.21
C GLY A 109 8.03 0.71 14.55
N ILE A 110 9.15 0.80 15.26
CA ILE A 110 10.41 1.32 14.75
C ILE A 110 11.37 0.13 14.70
N ALA A 111 11.83 -0.20 13.49
CA ALA A 111 12.85 -1.22 13.27
C ALA A 111 14.10 -0.53 12.71
N GLU A 112 15.24 -0.82 13.31
CA GLU A 112 16.54 -0.31 12.89
C GLU A 112 17.49 -1.50 12.70
N GLY A 113 18.10 -1.59 11.52
CA GLY A 113 18.94 -2.72 11.16
C GLY A 113 19.59 -2.51 9.80
N LYS A 114 20.53 -3.40 9.46
CA LYS A 114 21.17 -3.36 8.14
C LYS A 114 20.16 -3.69 7.05
N LEU A 115 20.28 -3.04 5.90
CA LEU A 115 19.42 -3.26 4.76
C LEU A 115 19.90 -4.48 3.94
N VAL A 116 18.97 -5.34 3.53
CA VAL A 116 19.22 -6.46 2.61
C VAL A 116 18.22 -6.43 1.46
N TYR A 117 18.67 -6.66 0.23
CA TYR A 117 17.75 -6.80 -0.92
C TYR A 117 17.25 -8.24 -1.00
N ALA A 118 15.94 -8.43 -0.88
CA ALA A 118 15.29 -9.74 -0.85
C ALA A 118 14.33 -9.96 -2.04
N ASN A 119 14.65 -9.39 -3.20
CA ASN A 119 13.92 -9.57 -4.46
C ASN A 119 12.39 -9.42 -4.28
N GLN A 120 11.60 -10.46 -4.52
CA GLN A 120 10.14 -10.41 -4.44
C GLN A 120 9.59 -10.84 -3.07
N GLY A 121 10.45 -11.05 -2.06
CA GLY A 121 10.06 -11.47 -0.71
C GLY A 121 9.42 -12.86 -0.64
N LYS A 122 9.71 -13.74 -1.60
CA LYS A 122 9.35 -15.17 -1.52
C LYS A 122 10.22 -15.85 -0.49
N THR A 123 9.75 -16.95 0.09
CA THR A 123 10.57 -17.80 0.98
C THR A 123 11.90 -18.17 0.32
N SER A 124 11.87 -18.53 -0.97
CA SER A 124 13.06 -18.88 -1.75
C SER A 124 14.06 -17.73 -1.89
N ASP A 125 13.61 -16.47 -1.87
CA ASP A 125 14.51 -15.32 -1.95
C ASP A 125 15.34 -15.21 -0.65
N TYR A 126 14.72 -15.43 0.51
CA TYR A 126 15.42 -15.45 1.80
C TYR A 126 16.31 -16.69 1.98
N GLU A 127 15.86 -17.87 1.52
CA GLU A 127 16.69 -19.08 1.48
C GLU A 127 17.94 -18.89 0.61
N PHE A 128 17.79 -18.19 -0.52
CA PHE A 128 18.92 -17.84 -1.37
C PHE A 128 19.93 -16.96 -0.63
N LEU A 129 19.48 -15.90 0.06
CA LEU A 129 20.37 -15.03 0.85
C LEU A 129 21.14 -15.82 1.92
N LEU A 130 20.47 -16.75 2.62
CA LEU A 130 21.14 -17.65 3.57
C LEU A 130 22.18 -18.55 2.89
N SER A 131 21.88 -19.07 1.69
CA SER A 131 22.85 -19.89 0.94
C SER A 131 24.09 -19.09 0.51
N GLN A 132 23.96 -17.77 0.38
CA GLN A 132 25.07 -16.83 0.17
C GLN A 132 25.75 -16.40 1.48
N SER A 133 25.44 -17.04 2.61
CA SER A 133 26.00 -16.74 3.94
C SER A 133 25.70 -15.33 4.45
N ILE A 134 24.60 -14.72 4.00
CA ILE A 134 24.13 -13.42 4.51
C ILE A 134 23.33 -13.66 5.80
N ASP A 135 23.72 -13.02 6.90
CA ASP A 135 22.96 -13.04 8.15
C ASP A 135 21.76 -12.10 8.07
N LEU A 136 20.55 -12.67 8.18
CA LEU A 136 19.29 -11.95 8.08
C LEU A 136 18.75 -11.49 9.45
N LYS A 137 19.32 -11.97 10.55
CA LYS A 137 18.82 -11.67 11.89
C LYS A 137 18.98 -10.19 12.23
N GLY A 138 17.87 -9.52 12.54
CA GLY A 138 17.86 -8.09 12.88
C GLY A 138 18.04 -7.17 11.67
N THR A 139 17.90 -7.69 10.44
CA THR A 139 17.98 -6.88 9.21
C THR A 139 16.62 -6.29 8.83
N ILE A 140 16.66 -5.28 7.97
CA ILE A 140 15.50 -4.74 7.25
C ILE A 140 15.60 -5.23 5.81
N ALA A 141 14.56 -5.89 5.30
CA ALA A 141 14.55 -6.34 3.92
C ALA A 141 13.89 -5.31 3.00
N ILE A 142 14.54 -4.92 1.90
CA ILE A 142 13.90 -4.21 0.80
C ILE A 142 13.49 -5.20 -0.29
N THR A 143 12.24 -5.12 -0.73
CA THR A 143 11.64 -6.01 -1.71
C THR A 143 10.90 -5.23 -2.78
N ARG A 144 10.87 -5.74 -4.01
CA ARG A 144 9.97 -5.23 -5.03
C ARG A 144 8.59 -5.87 -4.93
N TYR A 145 7.54 -5.18 -5.38
CA TYR A 145 6.21 -5.74 -5.56
C TYR A 145 6.20 -6.91 -6.58
N GLY A 146 5.09 -7.65 -6.65
CA GLY A 146 5.00 -8.88 -7.44
C GLY A 146 5.57 -10.12 -6.73
N GLY A 147 5.34 -11.30 -7.31
CA GLY A 147 5.76 -12.58 -6.72
C GLY A 147 4.96 -12.95 -5.47
N ALA A 148 5.57 -12.87 -4.28
CA ALA A 148 4.85 -13.10 -3.03
C ALA A 148 3.80 -12.00 -2.81
N GLY A 149 2.64 -12.37 -2.24
CA GLY A 149 1.61 -11.41 -1.86
C GLY A 149 2.13 -10.37 -0.86
N ARG A 150 1.51 -9.19 -0.80
CA ARG A 150 2.00 -8.03 -0.01
C ARG A 150 2.39 -8.39 1.43
N VAL A 151 1.46 -8.97 2.19
CA VAL A 151 1.71 -9.41 3.58
C VAL A 151 2.71 -10.57 3.66
N ALA A 152 2.74 -11.44 2.65
CA ALA A 152 3.59 -12.62 2.64
C ALA A 152 5.07 -12.23 2.61
N LYS A 153 5.44 -11.09 2.00
CA LYS A 153 6.82 -10.57 1.99
C LYS A 153 7.38 -10.43 3.41
N ALA A 154 6.57 -9.85 4.31
CA ALA A 154 6.93 -9.63 5.71
C ALA A 154 6.79 -10.88 6.57
N ILE A 155 5.72 -11.67 6.39
CA ILE A 155 5.56 -12.98 7.07
C ILE A 155 6.71 -13.92 6.74
N ASN A 156 7.16 -13.94 5.48
CA ASN A 156 8.30 -14.76 5.07
C ASN A 156 9.58 -14.25 5.72
N GLY A 157 9.90 -12.95 5.58
CA GLY A 157 11.11 -12.37 6.15
C GLY A 157 11.24 -12.58 7.66
N ALA A 158 10.14 -12.41 8.40
CA ALA A 158 10.11 -12.60 9.85
C ALA A 158 10.58 -14.02 10.27
N LYS A 159 10.28 -15.06 9.48
CA LYS A 159 10.73 -16.44 9.74
C LYS A 159 12.26 -16.59 9.66
N PHE A 160 12.92 -15.70 8.93
CA PHE A 160 14.37 -15.68 8.76
C PHE A 160 15.05 -14.63 9.67
N GLY A 161 14.31 -13.99 10.58
CA GLY A 161 14.85 -13.03 11.55
C GLY A 161 14.90 -11.58 11.05
N VAL A 162 14.33 -11.27 9.89
CA VAL A 162 14.11 -9.89 9.43
C VAL A 162 13.13 -9.20 10.38
N ILE A 163 13.41 -7.94 10.74
CA ILE A 163 12.64 -7.16 11.72
C ILE A 163 11.82 -6.02 11.12
N GLY A 164 11.96 -5.77 9.82
CA GLY A 164 11.15 -4.79 9.07
C GLY A 164 11.26 -5.00 7.56
N VAL A 165 10.25 -4.57 6.82
CA VAL A 165 10.23 -4.68 5.35
C VAL A 165 9.92 -3.35 4.67
N VAL A 166 10.73 -3.01 3.69
CA VAL A 166 10.49 -1.90 2.76
C VAL A 166 10.04 -2.50 1.43
N VAL A 167 9.01 -1.92 0.81
CA VAL A 167 8.47 -2.42 -0.48
C VAL A 167 8.47 -1.30 -1.52
N TYR A 168 8.90 -1.58 -2.75
CA TYR A 168 8.84 -0.62 -3.85
C TYR A 168 8.31 -1.26 -5.13
N THR A 169 7.90 -0.46 -6.11
CA THR A 169 7.52 -0.96 -7.43
C THR A 169 8.69 -0.78 -8.39
N ASP A 170 9.26 -1.86 -8.92
CA ASP A 170 10.39 -1.76 -9.83
C ASP A 170 9.96 -1.25 -11.22
N PRO A 171 10.63 -0.24 -11.81
CA PRO A 171 10.36 0.20 -13.17
C PRO A 171 10.44 -0.91 -14.23
N ALA A 172 11.27 -1.94 -14.02
CA ALA A 172 11.31 -3.09 -14.92
C ALA A 172 9.99 -3.89 -14.92
N ASP A 173 9.25 -3.86 -13.81
CA ASP A 173 8.02 -4.66 -13.63
C ASP A 173 6.76 -3.87 -14.02
N ILE A 174 6.78 -2.52 -13.98
CA ILE A 174 5.60 -1.67 -14.22
C ILE A 174 5.75 -0.66 -15.35
N ASN A 175 6.99 -0.27 -15.71
CA ASN A 175 7.27 0.84 -16.63
C ASN A 175 8.04 0.45 -17.90
N ASP A 176 8.14 -0.85 -18.21
CA ASP A 176 9.01 -1.35 -19.29
C ASP A 176 10.47 -0.84 -19.15
N GLY A 177 10.93 -0.67 -17.90
CA GLY A 177 12.26 -0.15 -17.56
C GLY A 177 12.40 1.38 -17.57
N LYS A 178 11.36 2.14 -17.92
CA LYS A 178 11.40 3.61 -17.96
C LYS A 178 11.23 4.22 -16.57
N SER A 179 11.98 5.27 -16.27
CA SER A 179 11.99 5.85 -14.91
C SER A 179 12.21 7.36 -14.86
N SER A 180 12.48 8.03 -15.99
CA SER A 180 12.69 9.47 -15.97
C SER A 180 11.38 10.25 -15.80
N PRO A 181 11.42 11.48 -15.25
CA PRO A 181 10.23 12.33 -15.13
C PRO A 181 9.53 12.58 -16.49
N THR A 182 10.29 12.68 -17.59
CA THR A 182 9.73 12.91 -18.93
C THR A 182 9.13 11.67 -19.58
N GLU A 183 9.44 10.48 -19.06
CA GLU A 183 8.86 9.22 -19.54
C GLU A 183 7.64 8.77 -18.75
N THR A 184 7.39 9.37 -17.58
CA THR A 184 6.36 8.94 -16.63
C THR A 184 5.20 9.93 -16.57
N TYR A 185 4.15 9.62 -15.81
CA TYR A 185 3.04 10.55 -15.59
C TYR A 185 3.57 11.91 -15.12
N PRO A 186 3.10 13.05 -15.67
CA PRO A 186 1.92 13.20 -16.53
C PRO A 186 2.16 13.04 -18.02
N HIS A 187 3.39 12.74 -18.46
CA HIS A 187 3.76 12.65 -19.88
C HIS A 187 3.36 11.31 -20.52
N SER A 188 3.16 10.28 -19.71
CA SER A 188 2.69 8.97 -20.15
C SER A 188 1.84 8.30 -19.07
N TRP A 189 1.40 7.07 -19.35
CA TRP A 189 0.73 6.19 -18.39
C TRP A 189 1.65 5.52 -17.36
N TYR A 190 2.97 5.68 -17.46
CA TYR A 190 3.93 5.04 -16.57
C TYR A 190 3.99 5.70 -15.19
N MET A 191 4.26 4.90 -14.16
CA MET A 191 4.34 5.34 -12.77
C MET A 191 5.51 6.32 -12.56
N PRO A 192 5.31 7.49 -11.93
CA PRO A 192 6.39 8.43 -11.61
C PRO A 192 7.24 7.95 -10.43
N GLY A 193 8.44 8.52 -10.27
CA GLY A 193 9.43 8.13 -9.24
C GLY A 193 8.93 8.13 -7.81
N SER A 194 8.13 9.14 -7.46
CA SER A 194 7.52 9.30 -6.15
C SER A 194 6.22 8.51 -5.98
N GLY A 195 5.72 7.86 -7.04
CA GLY A 195 4.49 7.08 -7.01
C GLY A 195 4.62 5.86 -6.11
N VAL A 196 3.70 5.67 -5.16
CA VAL A 196 3.74 4.56 -4.21
C VAL A 196 2.45 3.74 -4.26
N GLU A 197 2.60 2.44 -4.53
CA GLU A 197 1.49 1.50 -4.44
C GLU A 197 1.08 1.28 -2.97
N ARG A 198 -0.15 1.68 -2.63
CA ARG A 198 -0.83 1.36 -1.35
C ARG A 198 -1.53 0.01 -1.45
N GLY A 199 -1.83 -0.61 -0.32
CA GLY A 199 -2.66 -1.81 -0.31
C GLY A 199 -2.85 -2.45 1.06
N SER A 200 -3.71 -3.46 1.09
CA SER A 200 -3.93 -4.32 2.26
C SER A 200 -2.80 -5.33 2.43
N PHE A 201 -2.16 -5.33 3.60
CA PHE A 201 -1.17 -6.30 4.04
C PHE A 201 -1.79 -7.25 5.07
N LYS A 202 -2.87 -7.91 4.66
CA LYS A 202 -3.47 -9.04 5.38
C LYS A 202 -3.68 -10.22 4.44
N THR A 203 -3.71 -11.43 4.98
CA THR A 203 -4.10 -12.63 4.24
C THR A 203 -5.61 -12.77 4.22
N GLY A 204 -6.15 -13.33 3.14
CA GLY A 204 -7.59 -13.55 3.00
C GLY A 204 -8.41 -12.26 2.91
N PHE A 205 -9.72 -12.41 3.07
CA PHE A 205 -10.72 -11.34 2.88
C PHE A 205 -11.71 -11.30 4.05
N GLY A 206 -12.58 -10.30 4.09
CA GLY A 206 -13.53 -10.08 5.19
C GLY A 206 -12.94 -9.27 6.36
N ASP A 207 -13.76 -9.00 7.38
CA ASP A 207 -13.32 -8.33 8.61
C ASP A 207 -12.41 -9.24 9.43
N LEU A 208 -11.29 -8.71 9.92
CA LEU A 208 -10.32 -9.48 10.72
C LEU A 208 -10.89 -9.85 12.10
N LEU A 209 -11.82 -9.05 12.62
CA LEU A 209 -12.39 -9.24 13.95
C LEU A 209 -13.61 -10.17 13.97
N THR A 210 -14.28 -10.38 12.84
CA THR A 210 -15.50 -11.20 12.76
C THR A 210 -15.41 -12.28 11.67
N PRO A 211 -14.40 -13.17 11.70
CA PRO A 211 -14.27 -14.21 10.70
C PRO A 211 -15.54 -15.06 10.65
N TYR A 212 -16.07 -15.28 9.43
CA TYR A 212 -17.31 -16.03 9.14
C TYR A 212 -18.63 -15.40 9.59
N PHE A 213 -18.62 -14.21 10.20
CA PHE A 213 -19.83 -13.51 10.67
C PHE A 213 -19.94 -12.09 10.11
N PRO A 214 -21.16 -11.56 9.91
CA PRO A 214 -21.32 -10.17 9.48
C PRO A 214 -20.92 -9.22 10.63
N ALA A 215 -20.11 -8.20 10.36
CA ALA A 215 -19.66 -7.24 11.37
C ALA A 215 -20.75 -6.23 11.76
N LYS A 216 -21.78 -6.71 12.48
CA LYS A 216 -22.86 -5.91 13.07
C LYS A 216 -22.53 -5.58 14.52
N ASN A 217 -23.26 -4.62 15.09
CA ASN A 217 -23.10 -4.20 16.48
C ASN A 217 -23.27 -5.34 17.51
N PHE A 218 -24.08 -6.35 17.20
CA PHE A 218 -24.31 -7.52 18.06
C PHE A 218 -23.31 -8.67 17.84
N THR A 219 -22.43 -8.55 16.84
CA THR A 219 -21.51 -9.63 16.46
C THR A 219 -20.33 -9.67 17.40
N TYR A 220 -20.00 -10.86 17.91
CA TYR A 220 -18.78 -11.08 18.68
C TYR A 220 -17.54 -10.73 17.84
N ARG A 221 -16.60 -10.01 18.45
CA ARG A 221 -15.31 -9.67 17.87
C ARG A 221 -14.21 -10.41 18.60
N ILE A 222 -13.33 -11.07 17.86
CA ILE A 222 -12.10 -11.61 18.47
C ILE A 222 -11.24 -10.44 19.01
N PRO A 223 -10.45 -10.66 20.06
CA PRO A 223 -9.43 -9.71 20.49
C PRO A 223 -8.40 -9.40 19.38
N GLU A 224 -7.88 -8.17 19.32
CA GLU A 224 -6.93 -7.74 18.28
C GLU A 224 -5.61 -8.54 18.32
N ASP A 225 -5.16 -8.96 19.50
CA ASP A 225 -3.97 -9.79 19.68
C ASP A 225 -4.15 -11.24 19.18
N GLN A 226 -5.38 -11.64 18.86
CA GLN A 226 -5.71 -12.92 18.24
C GLN A 226 -5.90 -12.82 16.72
N ILE A 227 -5.76 -11.63 16.14
CA ILE A 227 -5.79 -11.46 14.69
C ILE A 227 -4.64 -12.28 14.08
N SER A 228 -5.00 -13.13 13.12
CA SER A 228 -4.04 -13.88 12.32
C SER A 228 -4.00 -13.32 10.89
N GLY A 229 -2.94 -13.68 10.16
CA GLY A 229 -2.83 -13.29 8.76
C GLY A 229 -2.34 -11.87 8.51
N ILE A 230 -1.81 -11.20 9.53
CA ILE A 230 -1.10 -9.92 9.40
C ILE A 230 0.38 -10.10 9.73
N SER A 231 1.21 -9.14 9.35
CA SER A 231 2.63 -9.16 9.69
C SER A 231 2.86 -8.90 11.18
N THR A 232 3.90 -9.50 11.76
CA THR A 232 4.39 -9.18 13.11
C THR A 232 5.52 -8.14 13.11
N ILE A 233 6.03 -7.78 11.93
CA ILE A 233 7.09 -6.79 11.73
C ILE A 233 6.58 -5.59 10.92
N PRO A 234 7.07 -4.37 11.16
CA PRO A 234 6.67 -3.18 10.41
C PRO A 234 6.93 -3.32 8.90
N VAL A 235 6.04 -2.74 8.10
CA VAL A 235 6.15 -2.73 6.64
C VAL A 235 5.82 -1.34 6.10
N GLN A 236 6.65 -0.82 5.19
CA GLN A 236 6.42 0.49 4.58
C GLN A 236 6.68 0.45 3.07
N PRO A 237 5.71 0.83 2.23
CA PRO A 237 5.97 1.03 0.81
C PRO A 237 6.62 2.41 0.55
N ILE A 238 7.50 2.48 -0.45
CA ILE A 238 8.20 3.70 -0.89
C ILE A 238 8.19 3.82 -2.42
N GLY A 239 8.50 5.01 -2.93
CA GLY A 239 8.69 5.25 -4.36
C GLY A 239 9.96 4.58 -4.88
N PHE A 240 10.02 4.30 -6.19
CA PHE A 240 11.21 3.68 -6.77
C PHE A 240 12.41 4.61 -6.83
N GLU A 241 12.20 5.93 -6.77
CA GLU A 241 13.29 6.90 -6.66
C GLU A 241 14.04 6.75 -5.32
N ASP A 242 13.30 6.57 -4.22
CA ASP A 242 13.85 6.34 -2.90
C ASP A 242 14.49 4.96 -2.82
N ALA A 243 13.82 3.94 -3.38
CA ALA A 243 14.36 2.59 -3.47
C ALA A 243 15.68 2.54 -4.23
N LYS A 244 15.82 3.32 -5.32
CA LYS A 244 17.07 3.44 -6.06
C LYS A 244 18.20 3.98 -5.17
N VAL A 245 17.95 5.00 -4.34
CA VAL A 245 18.95 5.51 -3.40
C VAL A 245 19.36 4.42 -2.41
N LEU A 246 18.41 3.67 -1.86
CA LEU A 246 18.70 2.60 -0.91
C LEU A 246 19.46 1.43 -1.54
N ILE A 247 19.00 0.92 -2.68
CA ILE A 247 19.52 -0.29 -3.33
C ILE A 247 20.87 -0.03 -4.00
N CYS A 248 21.04 1.10 -4.70
CA CYS A 248 22.29 1.38 -5.41
C CYS A 248 23.47 1.71 -4.47
N ASN A 249 23.22 1.86 -3.17
CA ASN A 249 24.25 2.01 -2.14
C ASN A 249 24.47 0.74 -1.30
N LEU A 250 23.80 -0.37 -1.63
CA LEU A 250 24.07 -1.65 -0.99
C LEU A 250 25.45 -2.18 -1.40
N ASP A 251 26.18 -2.71 -0.43
CA ASP A 251 27.39 -3.50 -0.65
C ASP A 251 27.02 -4.99 -0.81
N GLY A 252 28.00 -5.79 -1.25
CA GLY A 252 27.87 -7.23 -1.43
C GLY A 252 27.77 -7.68 -2.90
N PRO A 253 27.40 -8.95 -3.14
CA PRO A 253 27.25 -9.48 -4.48
C PRO A 253 26.23 -8.68 -5.30
N LYS A 254 26.43 -8.60 -6.63
CA LYS A 254 25.41 -8.04 -7.51
C LYS A 254 24.13 -8.88 -7.37
N ALA A 255 23.03 -8.20 -7.11
CA ALA A 255 21.71 -8.81 -7.19
C ALA A 255 21.43 -9.23 -8.65
N GLU A 256 21.01 -10.49 -8.82
CA GLU A 256 20.52 -11.03 -10.11
C GLU A 256 19.04 -10.70 -10.33
#